data_AF-A0A7X5AS39-F1
#
_entry.id   AF-A0A7X5AS39-F1
#
_cell.length_a   1.000
_cell.length_b   1.000
_cell.length_c   1.000
_cell.angle_alpha   90.00
_cell.angle_beta   90.00
_cell.angle_gamma   90.00
#
_symmetry.space_group_name_H-M   'P 1'
#
loop_
_entity.id
_entity.type
_entity.pdbx_description
1 polymer ?
#
loop_
_entity_poly.entity_id
_entity_poly.type
_entity_poly.pdbx_seq_one_letter_code
_entity_poly.pdbx_strand_id
1 'polypeptide(L)'
;MNEQQEAMLLALRGLAVRAAIRHVAMFEGIENRPAIKLIAEHCNVLSLDVVKWREFGVPSDKVDLLLELLNRYSPWARHQLRPRVREADIWLRVEAAQEEQARAA
;
A
#
# COMPACT_ATOMS: atom_id res chain seq x y z
N MET A 1 -4.40 -21.90 5.47
CA MET A 1 -3.41 -21.22 4.61
C MET A 1 -2.09 -21.29 5.36
N ASN A 2 -0.96 -21.58 4.70
CA ASN A 2 0.32 -21.67 5.45
C ASN A 2 0.87 -20.25 5.73
N GLU A 3 1.65 -20.07 6.79
CA GLU A 3 2.17 -18.77 7.23
C GLU A 3 2.92 -18.02 6.11
N GLN A 4 3.64 -18.76 5.26
CA GLN A 4 4.40 -18.20 4.14
C GLN A 4 3.50 -17.60 3.06
N GLN A 5 2.35 -18.22 2.77
CA GLN A 5 1.35 -17.70 1.84
C GLN A 5 0.68 -16.45 2.39
N GLU A 6 0.40 -16.42 3.69
CA GLU A 6 -0.20 -15.25 4.34
C GLU A 6 0.76 -14.05 4.30
N ALA A 7 2.03 -14.28 4.64
CA ALA A 7 3.07 -13.26 4.55
C ALA A 7 3.22 -12.71 3.13
N MET A 8 3.17 -13.59 2.12
CA MET A 8 3.27 -13.19 0.72
C MET A 8 2.08 -12.33 0.27
N LEU A 9 0.87 -12.72 0.65
CA LEU A 9 -0.33 -11.92 0.35
C LEU A 9 -0.30 -10.56 1.07
N LEU A 10 0.17 -10.54 2.32
CA LEU A 10 0.32 -9.30 3.09
C LEU A 10 1.35 -8.37 2.46
N ALA A 11 2.48 -8.91 2.00
CA ALA A 11 3.51 -8.13 1.30
C ALA A 11 2.96 -7.49 0.02
N LEU A 12 2.24 -8.26 -0.82
CA LEU A 12 1.61 -7.71 -2.03
C LEU A 12 0.61 -6.59 -1.69
N ARG A 13 -0.22 -6.78 -0.66
CA ARG A 13 -1.16 -5.76 -0.19
C ARG A 13 -0.44 -4.49 0.27
N GLY A 14 0.66 -4.66 1.02
CA GLY A 14 1.50 -3.54 1.46
C GLY A 14 2.07 -2.74 0.28
N LEU A 15 2.54 -3.42 -0.78
CA LEU A 15 3.00 -2.77 -2.01
C LEU A 15 1.87 -1.99 -2.70
N ALA A 16 0.69 -2.59 -2.84
CA ALA A 16 -0.46 -1.94 -3.46
C ALA A 16 -0.89 -0.68 -2.71
N VAL A 17 -0.95 -0.74 -1.37
CA VAL A 17 -1.30 0.41 -0.53
C VAL A 17 -0.20 1.48 -0.58
N ARG A 18 1.08 1.10 -0.56
CA ARG A 18 2.21 2.03 -0.74
C ARG A 18 2.13 2.77 -2.08
N ALA A 19 1.81 2.06 -3.16
CA ALA A 19 1.64 2.67 -4.48
C ALA A 19 0.47 3.66 -4.49
N ALA A 20 -0.66 3.32 -3.85
CA ALA A 20 -1.79 4.23 -3.68
C ALA A 20 -1.41 5.49 -2.90
N ILE A 21 -0.68 5.35 -1.78
CA ILE A 21 -0.18 6.49 -0.99
C ILE A 21 0.77 7.34 -1.81
N ARG A 22 1.69 6.73 -2.57
CA ARG A 22 2.61 7.47 -3.46
C ARG A 22 1.83 8.28 -4.49
N HIS A 23 0.78 7.70 -5.06
CA HIS A 23 -0.09 8.38 -6.02
C HIS A 23 -0.81 9.56 -5.35
N VAL A 24 -1.52 9.35 -4.24
CA VAL A 24 -2.16 10.43 -3.47
C VAL A 24 -1.14 11.51 -3.08
N ALA A 25 0.10 11.10 -2.80
CA ALA A 25 1.17 12.01 -2.43
C ALA A 25 1.85 12.73 -3.61
N MET A 26 1.56 12.37 -4.85
CA MET A 26 2.13 12.98 -6.05
C MET A 26 1.31 14.18 -6.52
N PHE A 27 -0.01 14.18 -6.32
CA PHE A 27 -0.92 15.12 -7.00
C PHE A 27 -1.24 16.44 -6.26
N GLU A 28 -0.71 16.69 -5.04
CA GLU A 28 -1.01 17.93 -4.28
C GLU A 28 0.13 18.35 -3.33
N GLY A 29 0.21 19.63 -2.95
CA GLY A 29 1.12 20.10 -1.87
C GLY A 29 0.76 19.52 -0.50
N ILE A 30 1.76 19.23 0.35
CA ILE A 30 1.62 18.40 1.58
C ILE A 30 0.58 18.96 2.59
N GLU A 31 0.43 20.28 2.67
CA GLU A 31 -0.31 20.95 3.76
C GLU A 31 -1.85 20.79 3.69
N ASN A 32 -2.41 20.41 2.54
CA ASN A 32 -3.87 20.47 2.32
C ASN A 32 -4.53 19.17 1.85
N ARG A 33 -3.87 18.01 1.96
CA ARG A 33 -4.38 16.74 1.42
C ARG A 33 -5.49 16.13 2.27
N PRO A 34 -6.78 16.18 1.87
CA PRO A 34 -7.87 15.60 2.66
C PRO A 34 -7.75 14.08 2.75
N ALA A 35 -7.24 13.43 1.70
CA ALA A 35 -7.02 12.00 1.67
C ALA A 35 -5.95 11.54 2.68
N ILE A 36 -4.84 12.28 2.84
CA ILE A 36 -3.80 11.95 3.83
C ILE A 36 -4.32 12.16 5.25
N LYS A 37 -5.11 13.22 5.48
CA LYS A 37 -5.76 13.46 6.78
C LYS A 37 -6.73 12.33 7.12
N LEU A 38 -7.59 11.93 6.18
CA LEU A 38 -8.51 10.81 6.34
C LEU A 38 -7.79 9.49 6.65
N ILE A 39 -6.69 9.21 5.94
CA ILE A 39 -5.87 8.02 6.22
C ILE A 39 -5.27 8.09 7.62
N ALA A 40 -4.71 9.24 8.01
CA ALA A 40 -4.09 9.44 9.31
C ALA A 40 -5.09 9.24 10.46
N GLU A 41 -6.28 9.80 10.33
CA GLU A 41 -7.39 9.62 11.27
C GLU A 41 -7.82 8.16 11.36
N HIS A 42 -8.02 7.49 10.22
CA HIS A 42 -8.45 6.09 10.19
C HIS A 42 -7.42 5.13 10.80
N CYS A 43 -6.13 5.40 10.59
CA CYS A 43 -5.03 4.59 11.12
C CYS A 43 -4.58 5.00 12.53
N ASN A 44 -5.14 6.09 13.07
CA ASN A 44 -4.74 6.74 14.33
C ASN A 44 -3.23 7.05 14.40
N VAL A 45 -2.74 7.79 13.40
CA VAL A 45 -1.33 8.23 13.27
C VAL A 45 -1.26 9.69 12.82
N LEU A 46 -0.06 10.27 12.79
CA LEU A 46 0.13 11.61 12.24
C LEU A 46 0.13 11.59 10.71
N SER A 47 -0.40 12.63 10.07
CA SER A 47 -0.36 12.78 8.60
C SER A 47 1.08 12.74 8.05
N LEU A 48 2.05 13.23 8.81
CA LEU A 48 3.47 13.17 8.44
C LEU A 48 3.97 11.71 8.31
N ASP A 49 3.49 10.80 9.17
CA ASP A 49 3.90 9.40 9.12
C ASP A 49 3.30 8.69 7.90
N VAL A 50 2.05 9.02 7.54
CA VAL A 50 1.43 8.54 6.31
C VAL A 50 2.24 8.96 5.08
N VAL A 51 2.74 10.21 5.04
CA VAL A 51 3.59 10.68 3.93
C VAL A 51 4.88 9.88 3.84
N LYS A 52 5.51 9.56 4.98
CA LYS A 52 6.73 8.73 5.03
C LYS A 52 6.50 7.32 4.46
N TRP A 53 5.30 6.75 4.59
CA TRP A 53 5.01 5.40 4.08
C TRP A 53 5.22 5.25 2.57
N ARG A 54 5.18 6.34 1.79
CA ARG A 54 5.48 6.31 0.34
C ARG A 54 6.90 5.82 0.05
N GLU A 55 7.84 6.13 0.95
CA GLU A 55 9.26 5.83 0.85
C GLU A 55 9.58 4.53 1.61
N PHE A 56 9.24 4.48 2.90
CA PHE A 56 9.65 3.42 3.82
C PHE A 56 8.70 2.21 3.87
N GLY A 57 7.56 2.28 3.20
CA GLY A 57 6.54 1.24 3.23
C GLY A 57 5.52 1.44 4.33
N VAL A 58 4.43 0.66 4.24
CA VAL A 58 3.29 0.72 5.14
C VAL A 58 3.49 -0.33 6.25
N PRO A 59 3.33 0.03 7.54
CA PRO A 59 3.37 -0.94 8.63
C PRO A 59 2.34 -2.05 8.44
N SER A 60 2.72 -3.30 8.68
CA SER A 60 1.88 -4.48 8.42
C SER A 60 0.53 -4.43 9.13
N ASP A 61 0.51 -3.91 10.38
CA ASP A 61 -0.69 -3.72 11.20
C ASP A 61 -1.64 -2.64 10.66
N LYS A 62 -1.19 -1.81 9.72
CA LYS A 62 -1.99 -0.76 9.06
C LYS A 62 -2.48 -1.16 7.68
N VAL A 63 -1.92 -2.20 7.06
CA VAL A 63 -2.27 -2.61 5.68
C VAL A 63 -3.75 -2.95 5.56
N ASP A 64 -4.27 -3.79 6.45
CA ASP A 64 -5.68 -4.20 6.37
C ASP A 64 -6.64 -3.05 6.70
N LEU A 65 -6.29 -2.13 7.61
CA LEU A 65 -7.06 -0.91 7.87
C LEU A 65 -7.14 -0.02 6.62
N LEU A 66 -6.04 0.13 5.89
CA LEU A 66 -6.01 0.92 4.66
C LEU A 66 -6.82 0.28 3.54
N LEU A 67 -6.81 -1.06 3.46
CA LEU A 67 -7.67 -1.79 2.53
C LEU A 67 -9.15 -1.65 2.90
N GLU A 68 -9.50 -1.65 4.19
CA GLU A 68 -10.86 -1.36 4.64
C GLU A 68 -11.29 0.05 4.21
N LEU A 69 -10.44 1.05 4.43
CA LEU A 69 -10.69 2.42 4.02
C LEU A 69 -10.93 2.54 2.51
N LEU A 70 -10.09 1.89 1.70
CA LEU A 70 -10.26 1.85 0.24
C LEU A 70 -11.55 1.13 -0.15
N ASN A 71 -11.93 0.05 0.51
CA ASN A 71 -13.19 -0.64 0.22
C ASN A 71 -14.42 0.19 0.62
N ARG A 72 -14.30 1.05 1.63
CA ARG A 72 -15.40 1.92 2.09
C ARG A 72 -15.58 3.15 1.20
N TYR A 73 -14.49 3.77 0.76
CA TYR A 73 -14.53 5.09 0.11
C TYR A 73 -14.14 5.08 -1.38
N SER A 74 -13.59 3.98 -1.92
CA SER A 74 -13.19 3.94 -3.33
C SER A 74 -14.37 3.61 -4.24
N PRO A 75 -14.59 4.38 -5.33
CA PRO A 75 -15.55 4.00 -6.37
C PRO A 75 -15.17 2.68 -7.07
N TRP A 76 -13.91 2.26 -6.94
CA TRP A 76 -13.40 1.01 -7.50
C TRP A 76 -13.55 -0.19 -6.57
N ALA A 77 -14.08 -0.04 -5.35
CA ALA A 77 -14.17 -1.13 -4.36
C ALA A 77 -14.80 -2.41 -4.94
N ARG A 78 -15.91 -2.28 -5.68
CA ARG A 78 -16.60 -3.40 -6.35
C ARG A 78 -15.79 -4.08 -7.48
N HIS A 79 -14.74 -3.44 -7.95
CA HIS A 79 -13.86 -3.91 -9.02
C HIS A 79 -12.52 -4.45 -8.46
N GLN A 80 -12.28 -4.34 -7.15
CA GLN A 80 -11.07 -4.88 -6.53
C GLN A 80 -11.12 -6.41 -6.50
N LEU A 81 -10.12 -7.04 -7.11
CA LEU A 81 -9.96 -8.50 -7.06
C LEU A 81 -9.16 -8.88 -5.82
N ARG A 82 -9.55 -9.97 -5.15
CA ARG A 82 -8.73 -10.56 -4.09
C ARG A 82 -7.51 -11.24 -4.73
N PRO A 83 -6.29 -10.84 -4.36
CA PRO A 83 -5.10 -11.43 -4.94
C PRO A 83 -4.97 -12.90 -4.59
N ARG A 84 -4.60 -13.72 -5.57
CA ARG A 84 -4.26 -15.13 -5.40
C ARG A 84 -2.78 -15.27 -5.03
N VAL A 85 -2.44 -16.36 -4.35
CA VAL A 85 -1.06 -16.71 -3.97
C VAL A 85 -0.11 -16.65 -5.17
N ARG A 86 -0.52 -17.18 -6.33
CA ARG A 86 0.29 -17.15 -7.56
C ARG A 86 0.56 -15.72 -8.07
N GLU A 87 -0.42 -14.83 -7.97
CA GLU A 87 -0.27 -13.44 -8.40
C GLU A 87 0.70 -12.69 -7.49
N ALA A 88 0.61 -12.93 -6.17
CA ALA A 88 1.55 -12.37 -5.21
C ALA A 88 2.99 -12.82 -5.46
N ASP A 89 3.22 -14.11 -5.71
CA ASP A 89 4.54 -14.64 -6.07
C ASP A 89 5.12 -13.96 -7.32
N ILE A 90 4.32 -13.83 -8.40
CA ILE A 90 4.75 -13.18 -9.64
C ILE A 90 5.12 -11.71 -9.38
N TRP A 91 4.24 -10.96 -8.72
CA TRP A 91 4.45 -9.53 -8.48
C TRP A 91 5.66 -9.25 -7.58
N LEU A 92 5.85 -10.03 -6.52
CA LEU A 92 6.97 -9.83 -5.61
C LEU A 92 8.32 -10.13 -6.29
N ARG A 93 8.37 -11.12 -7.20
CA ARG A 93 9.58 -11.35 -8.01
C ARG A 93 9.88 -10.20 -8.95
N VAL A 94 8.85 -9.62 -9.57
CA VAL A 94 9.01 -8.46 -10.46
C VAL A 94 9.52 -7.24 -9.68
N GLU A 95 8.94 -6.94 -8.52
CA GLU A 95 9.39 -5.83 -7.66
C GLU A 95 10.85 -6.02 -7.25
N ALA A 96 11.23 -7.23 -6.81
CA ALA A 96 12.61 -7.53 -6.43
C ALA A 96 13.60 -7.33 -7.58
N ALA A 97 13.24 -7.77 -8.80
CA ALA A 97 14.06 -7.58 -9.98
C ALA A 97 14.21 -6.09 -10.36
N GLN A 98 13.15 -5.29 -10.19
CA GLN A 98 13.21 -3.84 -10.44
C GLN A 98 14.08 -3.12 -9.40
N GLU A 99 13.99 -3.50 -8.13
CA GLU A 99 14.86 -2.95 -7.08
C GLU A 99 16.34 -3.27 -7.32
N GLU A 100 16.64 -4.49 -7.78
CA GLU A 100 18.02 -4.90 -8.13
C GLU A 100 18.56 -4.07 -9.30
N GLN A 101 17.76 -3.88 -10.35
CA GLN A 101 18.12 -3.02 -11.49
C GLN A 101 18.35 -1.57 -11.07
N ALA A 102 17.48 -1.02 -10.21
CA ALA A 102 17.60 0.35 -9.72
C ALA A 102 18.83 0.59 -8.83
N ARG A 103 19.35 -0.45 -8.17
CA ARG A 103 20.60 -0.36 -7.38
C ARG A 103 21.86 -0.48 -8.24
N ALA A 104 21.75 -1.08 -9.42
CA ALA A 104 22.87 -1.29 -10.35
C ALA A 104 23.06 -0.13 -11.35
N ALA A 105 22.09 0.79 -11.45
CA ALA A 105 22.11 1.98 -12.29
C ALA A 105 22.60 3.22 -11.53
#